data_AF-A0A932KDG3-F1
#
_entry.id   AF-A0A932KDG3-F1
#
_cell.length_a   1.000
_cell.length_b   1.000
_cell.length_c   1.000
_cell.angle_alpha   90.00
_cell.angle_beta   90.00
_cell.angle_gamma   90.00
#
_symmetry.space_group_name_H-M   'P 1'
#
loop_
_entity.id
_entity.type
_entity.pdbx_description
1 polymer ?
#
loop_
_entity_poly.entity_id
_entity_poly.type
_entity_poly.pdbx_seq_one_letter_code
_entity_poly.pdbx_strand_id
1 'polypeptide(L)'
;MRNTARPASEAEACFQQALDIARRQQAKSWELRAAMSLSRLWQRQGKRAAARQLLAPIYGWFTEGFDTADLREARALLDALS
;
A
#
# COMPACT_ATOMS: atom_id res chain seq x y z
N MET A 1 5.60 -29.86 -3.62
CA MET A 1 5.75 -28.71 -2.70
C MET A 1 5.58 -27.42 -3.50
N ARG A 2 4.50 -26.65 -3.29
CA ARG A 2 4.24 -25.41 -4.04
C ARG A 2 5.06 -24.28 -3.42
N ASN A 3 6.06 -23.81 -4.17
CA ASN A 3 6.94 -22.69 -3.84
C ASN A 3 6.21 -21.35 -4.02
N THR A 4 5.26 -21.02 -3.13
CA THR A 4 4.52 -19.75 -3.15
C THR A 4 5.20 -18.64 -2.34
N ALA A 5 6.23 -18.97 -1.55
CA ALA A 5 6.91 -18.01 -0.67
C ALA A 5 7.87 -17.05 -1.39
N ARG A 6 8.56 -17.50 -2.45
CA ARG A 6 9.47 -16.68 -3.28
C ARG A 6 8.78 -15.51 -4.03
N PRO A 7 7.67 -15.72 -4.76
CA PRO A 7 7.05 -14.62 -5.50
C PRO A 7 6.44 -13.54 -4.59
N ALA A 8 5.96 -13.91 -3.40
CA ALA A 8 5.44 -12.95 -2.44
C ALA A 8 6.55 -12.06 -1.85
N SER A 9 7.75 -12.60 -1.65
CA SER A 9 8.90 -11.86 -1.11
C SER A 9 9.55 -10.96 -2.15
N GLU A 10 9.63 -11.39 -3.42
CA GLU A 10 10.07 -10.53 -4.53
C GLU A 10 9.09 -9.38 -4.79
N ALA A 11 7.78 -9.66 -4.81
CA ALA A 11 6.76 -8.63 -4.97
C ALA A 11 6.79 -7.60 -3.83
N GLU A 12 6.98 -8.06 -2.59
CA GLU A 12 7.14 -7.20 -1.42
C GLU A 12 8.35 -6.26 -1.56
N ALA A 13 9.51 -6.80 -1.97
CA ALA A 13 10.71 -5.99 -2.22
C ALA A 13 10.50 -4.95 -3.32
N CYS A 14 9.86 -5.33 -4.43
CA CYS A 14 9.56 -4.41 -5.53
C CYS A 14 8.64 -3.26 -5.09
N PHE A 15 7.59 -3.54 -4.32
CA PHE A 15 6.70 -2.48 -3.83
C PHE A 15 7.37 -1.58 -2.79
N GLN A 16 8.23 -2.15 -1.94
CA GLN A 16 9.02 -1.36 -0.99
C GLN A 16 9.97 -0.40 -1.72
N GLN A 17 10.66 -0.87 -2.77
CA GLN A 17 11.51 -0.03 -3.60
C GLN A 17 10.71 1.07 -4.32
N ALA A 18 9.55 0.75 -4.88
CA ALA A 18 8.68 1.75 -5.51
C ALA A 18 8.22 2.82 -4.53
N LEU A 19 7.89 2.42 -3.29
CA LEU A 19 7.52 3.35 -2.22
C LEU A 19 8.68 4.28 -1.86
N ASP A 20 9.89 3.76 -1.74
CA ASP A 20 11.08 4.55 -1.43
C ASP A 20 11.41 5.56 -2.53
N ILE A 21 11.28 5.15 -3.80
CA ILE A 21 11.45 6.05 -4.95
C ILE A 21 10.40 7.16 -4.93
N ALA A 22 9.12 6.82 -4.73
CA ALA A 22 8.03 7.79 -4.68
C ALA A 22 8.22 8.80 -3.53
N ARG A 23 8.67 8.35 -2.36
CA ARG A 23 9.00 9.20 -1.20
C ARG A 23 10.12 10.18 -1.53
N ARG A 24 11.21 9.70 -2.15
CA ARG A 24 12.36 10.54 -2.55
C ARG A 24 11.96 11.61 -3.57
N GLN A 25 11.04 11.28 -4.47
CA GLN A 25 10.49 12.21 -5.47
C GLN A 25 9.38 13.12 -4.90
N GLN A 26 9.02 12.96 -3.62
CA GLN A 26 7.87 13.61 -2.99
C GLN A 26 6.55 13.44 -3.78
N ALA A 27 6.44 12.35 -4.52
CA ALA A 27 5.36 12.10 -5.44
C ALA A 27 4.21 11.36 -4.72
N LYS A 28 3.39 12.12 -3.98
CA LYS A 28 2.42 11.56 -3.02
C LYS A 28 1.39 10.62 -3.62
N SER A 29 0.88 10.91 -4.82
CA SER A 29 -0.05 10.00 -5.51
C SER A 29 0.60 8.66 -5.86
N TRP A 30 1.89 8.66 -6.24
CA TRP A 30 2.64 7.43 -6.48
C TRP A 30 2.96 6.68 -5.18
N GLU A 31 3.24 7.41 -4.10
CA GLU A 31 3.44 6.83 -2.77
C GLU A 31 2.17 6.08 -2.32
N LEU A 32 0.99 6.68 -2.50
CA LEU A 32 -0.30 6.06 -2.19
C LEU A 32 -0.51 4.76 -2.97
N ARG A 33 -0.26 4.77 -4.29
CA ARG A 33 -0.48 3.59 -5.16
C ARG A 33 0.47 2.43 -4.83
N ALA A 34 1.73 2.73 -4.51
CA ALA A 34 2.69 1.74 -4.04
C ALA A 34 2.27 1.16 -2.69
N ALA A 35 1.90 2.02 -1.73
CA ALA A 35 1.45 1.61 -0.41
C ALA A 35 0.18 0.76 -0.44
N MET A 36 -0.80 1.08 -1.30
CA MET A 36 -2.00 0.26 -1.48
C MET A 36 -1.65 -1.14 -2.01
N SER A 37 -0.72 -1.23 -2.96
CA SER A 37 -0.30 -2.51 -3.54
C SER A 37 0.42 -3.39 -2.52
N LEU A 38 1.32 -2.81 -1.72
CA LEU A 38 1.98 -3.50 -0.62
C LEU A 38 0.99 -3.90 0.49
N SER A 39 0.05 -3.02 0.83
CA SER A 39 -0.99 -3.29 1.84
C SER A 39 -1.91 -4.45 1.43
N ARG A 40 -2.29 -4.55 0.15
CA ARG A 40 -3.06 -5.69 -0.39
C ARG A 40 -2.27 -6.99 -0.32
N LEU A 41 -0.97 -6.94 -0.61
CA LEU A 41 -0.10 -8.10 -0.49
C LEU A 41 -0.03 -8.59 0.98
N TRP A 42 0.23 -7.68 1.92
CA TRP A 42 0.25 -7.99 3.35
C TRP A 42 -1.09 -8.44 3.90
N GLN A 43 -2.21 -7.88 3.43
CA GLN A 43 -3.55 -8.36 3.77
C GLN A 43 -3.72 -9.84 3.41
N ARG A 44 -3.32 -10.25 2.19
CA ARG A 44 -3.37 -11.66 1.75
C ARG A 44 -2.45 -12.58 2.55
N GLN A 45 -1.38 -12.04 3.13
CA GLN A 45 -0.48 -12.75 4.04
C GLN A 45 -0.96 -12.76 5.51
N GLY A 46 -2.13 -12.19 5.81
CA GLY A 46 -2.64 -12.07 7.19
C GLY A 46 -2.02 -10.94 8.02
N LYS A 47 -1.09 -10.15 7.45
CA LYS A 47 -0.39 -9.04 8.10
C LYS A 47 -1.23 -7.74 8.09
N ARG A 48 -2.49 -7.81 8.53
CA ARG A 48 -3.46 -6.68 8.44
C ARG A 48 -3.01 -5.42 9.18
N ALA A 49 -2.48 -5.58 10.40
CA ALA A 49 -1.99 -4.46 11.20
C ALA A 49 -0.87 -3.69 10.51
N ALA A 50 0.12 -4.39 9.93
CA ALA A 50 1.22 -3.78 9.20
C ALA A 50 0.74 -3.05 7.94
N ALA A 51 -0.19 -3.64 7.18
CA ALA A 51 -0.84 -3.00 6.03
C ALA A 51 -1.54 -1.70 6.42
N ARG A 52 -2.30 -1.71 7.52
CA ARG A 52 -2.98 -0.50 8.01
C ARG A 52 -1.98 0.57 8.46
N GLN A 53 -0.96 0.19 9.23
CA GLN A 53 0.08 1.11 9.72
C GLN A 53 0.85 1.77 8.59
N LEU A 54 1.04 1.09 7.47
CA LEU A 54 1.66 1.65 6.27
C LEU A 54 0.72 2.64 5.55
N LEU A 55 -0.51 2.24 5.27
CA LEU A 55 -1.41 3.00 4.39
C LEU A 55 -2.06 4.20 5.07
N ALA A 56 -2.43 4.09 6.35
CA ALA A 56 -3.16 5.13 7.08
C ALA A 56 -2.47 6.50 7.10
N PRO A 57 -1.16 6.64 7.42
CA PRO A 57 -0.51 7.95 7.43
C PRO A 57 -0.38 8.55 6.01
N ILE A 58 -0.26 7.72 4.97
CA ILE A 58 -0.16 8.19 3.59
C ILE A 58 -1.51 8.72 3.11
N TYR A 59 -2.60 7.98 3.38
CA TYR A 59 -3.96 8.44 3.12
C TYR A 59 -4.30 9.73 3.89
N GLY A 60 -3.92 9.80 5.17
CA GLY A 60 -4.16 10.97 6.03
C GLY A 60 -3.36 12.23 5.66
N TRP A 61 -2.37 12.13 4.76
CA TRP A 61 -1.67 13.31 4.23
C TRP A 61 -2.52 14.09 3.23
N PHE A 62 -3.44 13.43 2.52
CA PHE A 62 -4.31 14.09 1.56
C PHE A 62 -5.41 14.85 2.28
N THR A 63 -5.59 16.12 1.91
CA THR A 63 -6.68 16.98 2.41
C THR A 63 -7.77 17.19 1.37
N GLU A 64 -7.49 16.86 0.11
CA GLU A 64 -8.36 17.05 -1.05
C GLU A 64 -8.29 15.84 -1.99
N GLY A 65 -9.20 15.79 -2.97
CA GLY A 65 -9.19 14.73 -3.98
C GLY A 65 -9.78 13.40 -3.53
N PHE A 66 -10.51 13.36 -2.41
CA PHE A 66 -11.16 12.14 -1.90
C PHE A 66 -12.17 11.50 -2.87
N ASP A 67 -12.62 12.23 -3.88
CA ASP A 67 -13.47 11.72 -4.95
C ASP A 67 -12.69 10.97 -6.05
N THR A 68 -11.36 11.08 -6.06
CA THR A 68 -10.51 10.35 -7.01
C THR A 68 -10.52 8.86 -6.74
N ALA A 69 -10.39 8.07 -7.81
CA ALA A 69 -10.42 6.61 -7.72
C ALA A 69 -9.38 6.07 -6.72
N ASP A 70 -8.15 6.57 -6.76
CA ASP A 70 -7.07 6.10 -5.88
C ASP A 70 -7.39 6.36 -4.38
N LEU A 71 -7.95 7.51 -4.02
CA LEU A 71 -8.29 7.81 -2.62
C LEU A 71 -9.54 7.06 -2.14
N ARG A 72 -10.52 6.82 -3.02
CA ARG A 72 -11.67 5.96 -2.70
C ARG A 72 -11.25 4.51 -2.46
N GLU A 73 -10.36 3.99 -3.30
CA GLU A 73 -9.80 2.65 -3.12
C GLU A 73 -8.96 2.53 -1.84
N ALA A 74 -8.14 3.53 -1.54
CA ALA A 74 -7.34 3.55 -0.32
C ALA A 74 -8.23 3.52 0.93
N ARG A 75 -9.34 4.27 0.93
CA ARG A 75 -10.31 4.25 2.02
C ARG A 75 -10.95 2.88 2.18
N ALA A 76 -11.47 2.31 1.10
CA ALA A 76 -12.07 0.97 1.14
C ALA A 76 -11.10 -0.10 1.64
N LEU A 77 -9.82 0.01 1.25
CA LEU A 77 -8.78 -0.89 1.75
C LEU A 77 -8.49 -0.67 3.24
N LEU A 78 -8.43 0.57 3.74
CA LEU A 78 -8.28 0.85 5.16
C LEU A 78 -9.44 0.30 5.99
N ASP A 79 -10.68 0.45 5.52
CA ASP A 79 -11.87 -0.09 6.16
C ASP A 79 -11.81 -1.63 6.17
N ALA A 80 -11.34 -2.26 5.09
CA ALA A 80 -11.11 -3.69 4.99
C ALA A 80 -9.86 -4.20 5.72
N LEU A 81 -9.09 -3.33 6.39
CA LEU A 81 -7.92 -3.66 7.22
C LEU A 81 -8.13 -3.43 8.71
N SER A 82 -9.21 -2.76 9.09
CA SER A 82 -9.76 -2.75 10.46
C SER A 82 -10.13 -4.16 10.89
#